data_AF-A0A660VD20-F1
#
_entry.id   AF-A0A660VD20-F1
#
_cell.length_a   1.000
_cell.length_b   1.000
_cell.length_c   1.000
_cell.angle_alpha   90.00
_cell.angle_beta   90.00
_cell.angle_gamma   90.00
#
_symmetry.space_group_name_H-M   'P 1'
#
loop_
_entity.id
_entity.type
_entity.pdbx_description
1 polymer ?
#
loop_
_entity_poly.entity_id
_entity_poly.type
_entity_poly.pdbx_seq_one_letter_code
_entity_poly.pdbx_strand_id
1 'polypeptide(L)'
;MLRFALLFAVAFLSVFAALPQDDEGMSDEEFREFITNLIRQMIREEASKPPIIDPDCDAQVVERYLRLMRTLTVSVEFEGTTLDEAADFVRDVSGLNVYVSKDARQLAEGKTINLHLKDVRLKNLLVLMLKALDEELTFGIKCNVLYIGTKEELIKEQRLFIDIYFIGDILYQPPDYKAPDIALPAGDEELRR
;
A
#
# COMPACT_ATOMS: atom_id res chain seq x y z
N MET A 1 -24.36 39.07 -11.53
CA MET A 1 -24.75 38.43 -10.25
C MET A 1 -24.13 37.04 -10.28
N LEU A 2 -22.87 36.81 -9.87
CA LEU A 2 -22.17 37.01 -8.60
C LEU A 2 -22.67 36.08 -7.48
N ARG A 3 -21.85 35.05 -7.17
CA ARG A 3 -21.53 34.45 -5.86
C ARG A 3 -21.57 32.92 -5.86
N PHE A 4 -20.40 32.30 -5.97
CA PHE A 4 -19.91 31.31 -4.99
C PHE A 4 -18.40 31.14 -5.25
N ALA A 5 -17.64 32.03 -4.63
CA ALA A 5 -16.19 31.95 -4.53
C ALA A 5 -15.83 31.35 -3.18
N LEU A 6 -14.66 30.70 -3.16
CA LEU A 6 -13.79 30.52 -1.99
C LEU A 6 -14.29 29.51 -0.93
N LEU A 7 -13.58 28.39 -0.75
CA LEU A 7 -13.25 27.85 0.60
C LEU A 7 -12.37 26.58 0.68
N PHE A 8 -11.79 26.05 -0.41
CA PHE A 8 -10.87 24.90 -0.29
C PHE A 8 -9.40 25.15 -0.68
N ALA A 9 -9.02 26.42 -0.92
CA ALA A 9 -7.63 26.79 -1.24
C ALA A 9 -6.80 27.28 -0.03
N VAL A 10 -7.33 27.23 1.21
CA VAL A 10 -6.69 27.88 2.38
C VAL A 10 -6.05 26.89 3.36
N ALA A 11 -6.29 25.58 3.24
CA ALA A 11 -5.71 24.61 4.18
C ALA A 11 -4.27 24.16 3.83
N PHE A 12 -3.83 24.31 2.58
CA PHE A 12 -2.44 24.00 2.19
C PHE A 12 -1.49 25.19 2.27
N LEU A 13 -2.01 26.43 2.31
CA LEU A 13 -1.18 27.63 2.42
C LEU A 13 -0.81 28.01 3.86
N SER A 14 -1.52 27.50 4.86
CA SER A 14 -1.27 27.85 6.27
C SER A 14 -0.16 27.03 6.92
N VAL A 15 0.27 25.91 6.34
CA VAL A 15 1.42 25.13 6.86
C VAL A 15 2.75 25.69 6.33
N PHE A 16 2.72 26.49 5.26
CA PHE A 16 3.90 27.24 4.79
C PHE A 16 4.15 28.52 5.59
N ALA A 17 3.14 28.97 6.37
CA ALA A 17 3.17 30.24 7.10
C ALA A 17 3.69 30.14 8.54
N ALA A 18 4.05 28.94 9.01
CA ALA A 18 4.59 28.70 10.34
C ALA A 18 6.08 28.30 10.32
N LEU A 19 6.84 28.79 9.34
CA LEU A 19 8.29 28.78 9.43
C LEU A 19 8.71 29.85 10.45
N PRO A 20 9.35 29.49 11.57
CA PRO A 20 10.04 30.46 12.40
C PRO A 20 11.09 31.15 11.53
N GLN A 21 10.91 32.45 11.29
CA GLN A 21 11.93 33.31 10.71
C GLN A 21 12.93 33.67 11.81
N ASP A 22 13.75 32.71 12.21
CA ASP A 22 15.02 33.00 12.88
C ASP A 22 16.14 32.78 11.87
N ASP A 23 17.00 33.78 11.78
CA ASP A 23 18.06 34.01 10.79
C ASP A 23 19.29 33.08 11.01
N GLU A 24 19.05 31.84 11.42
CA GLU A 24 20.05 30.77 11.47
C GLU A 24 19.72 29.78 10.36
N GLY A 25 20.50 29.84 9.28
CA GLY A 25 20.40 28.87 8.20
C GLY A 25 20.49 27.46 8.76
N MET A 26 19.40 26.71 8.61
CA MET A 26 19.30 25.29 8.95
C MET A 26 20.58 24.59 8.54
N SER A 27 21.28 23.99 9.50
CA SER A 27 22.53 23.31 9.19
C SER A 27 22.25 22.13 8.24
N ASP A 28 23.19 21.80 7.35
CA ASP A 28 23.04 20.69 6.40
C ASP A 28 22.67 19.37 7.11
N GLU A 29 23.06 19.21 8.38
CA GLU A 29 22.74 18.06 9.23
C GLU A 29 21.25 18.02 9.61
N GLU A 30 20.68 19.14 10.05
CA GLU A 30 19.26 19.26 10.41
C GLU A 30 18.36 19.08 9.18
N PHE A 31 18.76 19.60 8.03
CA PHE A 31 18.03 19.40 6.78
C PHE A 31 18.05 17.93 6.34
N ARG A 32 19.19 17.24 6.48
CA ARG A 32 19.30 15.80 6.21
C ARG A 32 18.44 14.98 7.17
N GLU A 33 18.41 15.34 8.45
CA GLU A 33 17.51 14.69 9.41
C GLU A 33 16.04 14.95 9.10
N PHE A 34 15.69 16.16 8.67
CA PHE A 34 14.33 16.51 8.27
C PHE A 34 13.87 15.72 7.04
N ILE A 35 14.70 15.67 5.98
CA ILE A 35 14.41 14.86 4.78
C ILE A 35 14.35 13.37 5.13
N THR A 36 15.25 12.88 5.99
CA THR A 36 15.25 11.49 6.44
C THR A 36 13.98 11.16 7.23
N ASN A 37 13.52 12.06 8.09
CA ASN A 37 12.28 11.91 8.85
C ASN A 37 11.05 12.01 7.95
N LEU A 38 11.05 12.88 6.95
CA LEU A 38 9.99 12.99 5.95
C LEU A 38 9.88 11.71 5.11
N ILE A 39 11.00 11.18 4.62
CA ILE A 39 11.06 9.89 3.93
C ILE A 39 10.54 8.78 4.85
N ARG A 40 10.97 8.78 6.12
CA ARG A 40 10.51 7.79 7.12
C ARG A 40 8.99 7.90 7.37
N GLN A 41 8.44 9.10 7.37
CA GLN A 41 7.00 9.36 7.55
C GLN A 41 6.20 8.91 6.32
N MET A 42 6.64 9.24 5.12
CA MET A 42 6.03 8.78 3.86
C MET A 42 6.08 7.26 3.74
N ILE A 43 7.22 6.63 4.07
CA ILE A 43 7.33 5.15 4.11
C ILE A 43 6.32 4.58 5.10
N ARG A 44 6.08 5.21 6.25
CA ARG A 44 5.17 4.69 7.27
C ARG A 44 3.70 4.74 6.83
N GLU A 45 3.28 5.84 6.22
CA GLU A 45 1.93 6.00 5.69
C GLU A 45 1.67 5.06 4.50
N GLU A 46 2.63 4.89 3.59
CA GLU A 46 2.44 4.04 2.41
C GLU A 46 2.71 2.57 2.64
N ALA A 47 3.59 2.22 3.57
CA ALA A 47 3.76 0.84 4.00
C ALA A 47 2.48 0.29 4.64
N SER A 48 1.63 1.16 5.21
CA SER A 48 0.36 0.78 5.84
C SER A 48 -0.73 0.37 4.84
N LYS A 49 -0.68 0.86 3.60
CA LYS A 49 -1.61 0.42 2.56
C LYS A 49 -1.15 -0.95 2.02
N PRO A 50 -1.97 -2.00 2.14
CA PRO A 50 -1.65 -3.27 1.50
C PRO A 50 -1.62 -3.07 -0.02
N PRO A 51 -0.72 -3.77 -0.74
CA PRO A 51 -0.79 -3.77 -2.20
C PRO A 51 -2.17 -4.27 -2.63
N ILE A 52 -2.67 -3.70 -3.72
CA ILE A 52 -3.94 -4.11 -4.29
C ILE A 52 -3.78 -5.54 -4.83
N ILE A 53 -4.62 -6.47 -4.36
CA ILE A 53 -4.56 -7.88 -4.73
C ILE A 53 -5.90 -8.24 -5.38
N ASP A 54 -5.83 -8.80 -6.59
CA ASP A 54 -6.99 -9.34 -7.29
C ASP A 54 -7.48 -10.62 -6.56
N PRO A 55 -8.79 -10.71 -6.19
CA PRO A 55 -9.36 -11.86 -5.49
C PRO A 55 -9.22 -13.20 -6.24
N ASP A 56 -9.03 -13.18 -7.57
CA ASP A 56 -8.88 -14.40 -8.36
C ASP A 56 -7.43 -14.95 -8.36
N CYS A 57 -6.49 -14.28 -7.69
CA CYS A 57 -5.11 -14.75 -7.60
C CYS A 57 -4.95 -15.97 -6.68
N ASP A 58 -4.01 -16.85 -7.03
CA ASP A 58 -3.68 -18.00 -6.20
C ASP A 58 -3.03 -17.55 -4.89
N ALA A 59 -3.63 -17.94 -3.76
CA ALA A 59 -3.18 -17.52 -2.43
C ALA A 59 -1.69 -17.81 -2.17
N GLN A 60 -1.18 -18.95 -2.65
CA GLN A 60 0.23 -19.33 -2.50
C GLN A 60 1.17 -18.39 -3.26
N VAL A 61 0.77 -17.95 -4.46
CA VAL A 61 1.56 -17.03 -5.28
C VAL A 61 1.57 -15.64 -4.64
N VAL A 62 0.41 -15.17 -4.20
CA VAL A 62 0.26 -13.89 -3.50
C VAL A 62 1.15 -13.87 -2.25
N GLU A 63 1.11 -14.92 -1.43
CA GLU A 63 1.94 -15.02 -0.23
C GLU A 63 3.44 -15.00 -0.56
N ARG A 64 3.86 -15.73 -1.60
CA ARG A 64 5.25 -15.73 -2.09
C ARG A 64 5.69 -14.32 -2.50
N TYR A 65 4.87 -13.59 -3.25
CA TYR A 65 5.17 -12.24 -3.72
C TYR A 65 5.25 -11.26 -2.55
N LEU A 66 4.29 -11.32 -1.62
CA LEU A 66 4.28 -10.49 -0.42
C LEU A 66 5.48 -10.76 0.48
N ARG A 67 5.90 -12.01 0.61
CA ARG A 67 7.10 -12.39 1.36
C ARG A 67 8.34 -11.76 0.72
N LEU A 68 8.53 -11.94 -0.59
CA LEU A 68 9.67 -11.38 -1.32
C LEU A 68 9.73 -9.85 -1.21
N MET A 69 8.60 -9.16 -1.36
CA MET A 69 8.52 -7.71 -1.19
C MET A 69 8.94 -7.22 0.21
N ARG A 70 8.74 -8.04 1.25
CA ARG A 70 9.07 -7.70 2.64
C ARG A 70 10.50 -8.06 3.03
N THR A 71 11.04 -9.15 2.47
CA THR A 71 12.34 -9.71 2.89
C THR A 71 13.49 -9.32 1.99
N LEU A 72 13.26 -9.08 0.70
CA LEU A 72 14.31 -8.76 -0.25
C LEU A 72 14.76 -7.31 -0.05
N THR A 73 16.03 -7.12 0.26
CA THR A 73 16.68 -5.81 0.30
C THR A 73 17.51 -5.61 -0.96
N VAL A 74 17.46 -4.40 -1.50
CA VAL A 74 18.10 -4.04 -2.76
C VAL A 74 18.75 -2.67 -2.59
N SER A 75 19.89 -2.48 -3.23
CA SER A 75 20.53 -1.18 -3.40
C SER A 75 20.51 -0.83 -4.87
N VAL A 76 20.09 0.38 -5.21
CA VAL A 76 19.95 0.85 -6.59
C VAL A 76 20.57 2.22 -6.77
N GLU A 77 21.06 2.43 -7.98
CA GLU A 77 21.56 3.71 -8.47
C GLU A 77 20.95 3.89 -9.86
N PHE A 78 19.81 4.59 -9.90
CA PHE A 78 19.11 4.93 -11.11
C PHE A 78 19.48 6.36 -11.51
N GLU A 79 20.02 6.50 -12.71
CA GLU A 79 20.35 7.77 -13.33
C GLU A 79 19.75 7.78 -14.74
N GLY A 80 18.72 8.58 -14.95
CA GLY A 80 18.04 8.70 -16.24
C GLY A 80 17.26 7.46 -16.66
N THR A 81 16.95 6.55 -15.72
CA THR A 81 16.38 5.24 -16.04
C THR A 81 14.90 5.35 -16.41
N THR A 82 14.48 4.62 -17.45
CA THR A 82 13.07 4.57 -17.87
C THR A 82 12.25 3.59 -17.01
N LEU A 83 10.92 3.70 -17.05
CA LEU A 83 10.05 2.77 -16.32
C LEU A 83 10.24 1.31 -16.75
N ASP A 84 10.42 1.07 -18.05
CA ASP A 84 10.60 -0.30 -18.57
C ASP A 84 11.93 -0.90 -18.08
N GLU A 85 13.04 -0.15 -18.11
CA GLU A 85 14.33 -0.60 -17.59
C GLU A 85 14.28 -0.87 -16.08
N ALA A 86 13.61 0.01 -15.33
CA ALA A 86 13.46 -0.16 -13.89
C ALA A 86 12.56 -1.36 -13.55
N ALA A 87 11.53 -1.65 -14.36
CA ALA A 87 10.70 -2.83 -14.23
C ALA A 87 11.47 -4.12 -14.56
N ASP A 88 12.35 -4.09 -15.57
CA ASP A 88 13.23 -5.20 -15.91
C ASP A 88 14.26 -5.46 -14.80
N PHE A 89 14.84 -4.40 -14.21
CA PHE A 89 15.69 -4.54 -13.03
C PHE A 89 14.96 -5.22 -11.87
N VAL A 90 13.71 -4.82 -11.59
CA VAL A 90 12.89 -5.48 -10.56
C VAL A 90 12.67 -6.95 -10.91
N ARG A 91 12.40 -7.29 -12.18
CA ARG A 91 12.24 -8.67 -12.63
C ARG A 91 13.50 -9.49 -12.37
N ASP A 92 14.67 -8.97 -12.71
CA ASP A 92 15.95 -9.67 -12.58
C ASP A 92 16.34 -9.90 -11.12
N VAL A 93 16.15 -8.89 -10.27
CA VAL A 93 16.53 -8.98 -8.85
C VAL A 93 15.53 -9.81 -8.04
N SER A 94 14.23 -9.66 -8.31
CA SER A 94 13.19 -10.32 -7.52
C SER A 94 12.79 -11.71 -8.04
N GLY A 95 13.07 -12.01 -9.31
CA GLY A 95 12.59 -13.22 -9.98
C GLY A 95 11.06 -13.29 -10.10
N LEU A 96 10.39 -12.14 -9.99
CA LEU A 96 8.93 -12.02 -10.11
C LEU A 96 8.56 -11.70 -11.56
N ASN A 97 7.44 -12.25 -12.02
CA ASN A 97 6.85 -11.81 -13.28
C ASN A 97 6.26 -10.42 -13.11
N VAL A 98 6.84 -9.42 -13.78
CA VAL A 98 6.40 -8.02 -13.77
C VAL A 98 5.74 -7.68 -15.10
N TYR A 99 4.56 -7.09 -15.05
CA TYR A 99 3.81 -6.56 -16.18
C TYR A 99 3.55 -5.06 -15.98
N VAL A 100 3.78 -4.28 -17.02
CA VAL A 100 3.52 -2.83 -17.02
C VAL A 100 2.35 -2.55 -17.96
N SER A 101 1.32 -1.87 -17.46
CA SER A 101 0.14 -1.51 -18.26
C SER A 101 0.45 -0.44 -19.30
N LYS A 102 -0.36 -0.38 -20.36
CA LYS A 102 -0.18 0.62 -21.42
C LYS A 102 -0.35 2.04 -20.90
N ASP A 103 -1.35 2.24 -20.04
CA ASP A 103 -1.65 3.53 -19.42
C ASP A 103 -0.48 3.97 -18.53
N ALA A 104 0.14 3.04 -17.79
CA ALA A 104 1.33 3.34 -17.01
C ALA A 104 2.52 3.76 -17.88
N ARG A 105 2.73 3.11 -19.04
CA ARG A 105 3.77 3.52 -20.00
C ARG A 105 3.53 4.90 -20.57
N GLN A 106 2.28 5.22 -20.89
CA GLN A 106 1.92 6.53 -21.43
C GLN A 106 2.17 7.65 -20.41
N LEU A 107 1.89 7.41 -19.13
CA LEU A 107 2.18 8.38 -18.05
C LEU A 107 3.68 8.52 -17.74
N ALA A 108 4.45 7.47 -17.98
CA ALA A 108 5.89 7.44 -17.80
C ALA A 108 6.68 7.93 -19.03
N GLU A 109 6.01 8.18 -20.16
CA GLU A 109 6.66 8.57 -21.40
C GLU A 109 7.40 9.92 -21.23
N GLY A 110 8.69 9.93 -21.56
CA GLY A 110 9.55 11.12 -21.44
C GLY A 110 9.98 11.46 -20.02
N LYS A 111 9.56 10.70 -19.00
CA LYS A 111 10.01 10.86 -17.61
C LYS A 111 11.12 9.86 -17.29
N THR A 112 12.04 10.27 -16.44
CA THR A 112 13.17 9.44 -16.01
C THR A 112 13.26 9.38 -14.50
N ILE A 113 13.79 8.26 -14.00
CA ILE A 113 13.92 7.97 -12.58
C ILE A 113 15.37 8.26 -12.17
N ASN A 114 15.54 9.17 -11.21
CA ASN A 114 16.83 9.47 -10.59
C ASN A 114 16.75 9.14 -9.10
N LEU A 115 17.26 7.98 -8.69
CA LEU A 115 17.16 7.48 -7.31
C LEU A 115 18.43 6.75 -6.90
N HIS A 116 19.03 7.17 -5.78
CA HIS A 116 20.17 6.49 -5.15
C HIS A 116 19.71 5.97 -3.79
N LEU A 117 19.53 4.66 -3.69
CA LEU A 117 19.01 4.00 -2.49
C LEU A 117 19.95 2.86 -2.07
N LYS A 118 20.25 2.77 -0.77
CA LYS A 118 21.06 1.70 -0.19
C LYS A 118 20.26 0.91 0.82
N ASP A 119 20.33 -0.40 0.72
CA ASP A 119 19.71 -1.38 1.64
C ASP A 119 18.21 -1.11 1.90
N VAL A 120 17.43 -0.97 0.83
CA VAL A 120 16.00 -0.69 0.90
C VAL A 120 15.19 -1.93 0.56
N ARG A 121 14.08 -2.16 1.27
CA ARG A 121 13.15 -3.25 0.96
C ARG A 121 12.54 -3.06 -0.43
N LEU A 122 12.34 -4.15 -1.16
CA LEU A 122 11.74 -4.12 -2.51
C LEU A 122 10.39 -3.40 -2.54
N LYS A 123 9.53 -3.59 -1.53
CA LYS A 123 8.26 -2.82 -1.42
C LYS A 123 8.50 -1.32 -1.47
N ASN A 124 9.45 -0.83 -0.69
CA ASN A 124 9.73 0.60 -0.57
C ASN A 124 10.38 1.13 -1.86
N LEU A 125 11.27 0.35 -2.47
CA LEU A 125 11.85 0.68 -3.77
C LEU A 125 10.76 0.88 -4.82
N LEU A 126 9.81 -0.06 -4.94
CA LEU A 126 8.70 0.03 -5.89
C LEU A 126 7.84 1.28 -5.66
N VAL A 127 7.51 1.57 -4.40
CA VAL A 127 6.75 2.79 -4.06
C VAL A 127 7.51 4.05 -4.48
N LEU A 128 8.80 4.15 -4.13
CA LEU A 128 9.61 5.33 -4.42
C LEU A 128 9.82 5.53 -5.93
N MET A 129 10.08 4.44 -6.65
CA MET A 129 10.28 4.43 -8.10
C MET A 129 9.03 4.93 -8.84
N LEU A 130 7.85 4.41 -8.50
CA LEU A 130 6.62 4.80 -9.16
C LEU A 130 6.23 6.24 -8.84
N LYS A 131 6.42 6.66 -7.59
CA LYS A 131 6.19 8.05 -7.18
C LYS A 131 7.14 9.07 -7.81
N ALA A 132 8.38 8.69 -8.05
CA ALA A 132 9.34 9.56 -8.74
C ALA A 132 8.88 9.90 -10.17
N LEU A 133 8.10 9.01 -10.79
CA LEU A 133 7.52 9.22 -12.12
C LEU A 133 6.19 9.98 -12.05
N ASP A 134 5.24 9.47 -11.27
CA ASP A 134 3.91 10.05 -11.17
C ASP A 134 3.19 9.61 -9.88
N GLU A 135 2.33 10.48 -9.34
CA GLU A 135 1.53 10.16 -8.17
C GLU A 135 0.39 9.17 -8.47
N GLU A 136 -0.07 9.07 -9.72
CA GLU A 136 -1.16 8.19 -10.14
C GLU A 136 -0.71 6.74 -10.36
N LEU A 137 0.60 6.51 -10.49
CA LEU A 137 1.15 5.18 -10.68
C LEU A 137 1.18 4.40 -9.37
N THR A 138 0.83 3.12 -9.44
CA THR A 138 0.88 2.21 -8.31
C THR A 138 1.08 0.78 -8.80
N PHE A 139 1.24 -0.15 -7.86
CA PHE A 139 1.41 -1.56 -8.15
C PHE A 139 0.43 -2.43 -7.36
N GLY A 140 0.14 -3.60 -7.91
CA GLY A 140 -0.68 -4.63 -7.30
C GLY A 140 -0.30 -6.02 -7.79
N ILE A 141 -0.94 -7.05 -7.25
CA ILE A 141 -0.79 -8.43 -7.72
C ILE A 141 -2.09 -8.79 -8.44
N LYS A 142 -1.98 -9.08 -9.74
CA LYS A 142 -3.12 -9.42 -10.61
C LYS A 142 -2.74 -10.60 -11.48
N CYS A 143 -3.66 -11.55 -11.70
CA CYS A 143 -3.42 -12.74 -12.52
C CYS A 143 -2.07 -13.43 -12.21
N ASN A 144 -1.70 -13.54 -10.94
CA ASN A 144 -0.43 -14.10 -10.47
C ASN A 144 0.85 -13.39 -10.97
N VAL A 145 0.74 -12.14 -11.44
CA VAL A 145 1.87 -11.29 -11.84
C VAL A 145 1.89 -9.99 -11.03
N LEU A 146 3.06 -9.40 -10.89
CA LEU A 146 3.23 -8.05 -10.36
C LEU A 146 2.77 -7.06 -11.43
N TYR A 147 1.65 -6.41 -11.20
CA TYR A 147 1.03 -5.46 -12.11
C TYR A 147 1.43 -4.03 -11.73
N ILE A 148 2.04 -3.31 -12.66
CA ILE A 148 2.32 -1.87 -12.55
C ILE A 148 1.32 -1.13 -13.43
N GLY A 149 0.51 -0.28 -12.83
CA GLY A 149 -0.62 0.37 -13.49
C GLY A 149 -0.99 1.70 -12.83
N THR A 150 -2.11 2.27 -13.26
CA THR A 150 -2.67 3.45 -12.58
C THR A 150 -3.51 3.02 -11.37
N LYS A 151 -3.66 3.92 -10.39
CA LYS A 151 -4.55 3.70 -9.24
C LYS A 151 -5.97 3.38 -9.69
N GLU A 152 -6.45 4.08 -10.73
CA GLU A 152 -7.78 3.84 -11.24
C GLU A 152 -7.95 2.45 -11.83
N GLU A 153 -6.98 1.97 -12.62
CA GLU A 153 -7.03 0.65 -13.24
C GLU A 153 -7.07 -0.46 -12.19
N LEU A 154 -6.21 -0.36 -11.18
CA LEU A 154 -6.14 -1.32 -10.08
C LEU A 154 -7.35 -1.26 -9.13
N ILE A 155 -8.02 -0.11 -9.00
CA ILE A 155 -9.22 0.02 -8.16
C ILE A 155 -10.48 -0.40 -8.92
N LYS A 156 -10.63 -0.05 -10.20
CA LYS A 156 -11.82 -0.38 -11.01
C LYS A 156 -12.05 -1.88 -11.12
N GLU A 157 -10.98 -2.67 -11.09
CA GLU A 157 -11.05 -4.12 -11.20
C GLU A 157 -11.26 -4.83 -9.85
N GLN A 158 -11.18 -4.11 -8.73
CA GLN A 158 -11.64 -4.66 -7.47
C GLN A 158 -13.15 -4.86 -7.58
N ARG A 159 -13.58 -6.13 -7.49
CA ARG A 159 -14.99 -6.49 -7.47
C ARG A 159 -15.68 -5.69 -6.37
N LEU A 160 -16.51 -4.74 -6.75
CA LEU A 160 -17.44 -4.06 -5.84
C LEU A 160 -18.36 -5.14 -5.27
N PHE A 161 -18.11 -5.56 -4.03
CA PHE A 161 -19.02 -6.45 -3.31
C PHE A 161 -20.10 -5.60 -2.65
N ILE A 162 -21.36 -5.94 -2.93
CA ILE A 162 -22.51 -5.36 -2.24
C ILE A 162 -22.89 -6.36 -1.16
N ASP A 163 -22.52 -6.08 0.09
CA ASP A 163 -23.01 -6.84 1.23
C ASP A 163 -24.39 -6.32 1.63
N ILE A 164 -25.41 -7.14 1.42
CA ILE A 164 -26.78 -6.84 1.84
C ILE A 164 -26.95 -7.35 3.27
N TYR A 165 -26.96 -6.44 4.24
CA TYR A 165 -27.29 -6.76 5.63
C TYR A 165 -28.79 -6.53 5.89
N PHE A 166 -29.43 -7.48 6.55
CA PHE A 166 -30.77 -7.25 7.07
C PHE A 166 -30.67 -6.40 8.35
N ILE A 167 -31.46 -5.32 8.42
CA ILE A 167 -31.41 -4.39 9.58
C ILE A 167 -31.69 -5.15 10.89
N GLY A 168 -32.52 -6.19 10.85
CA GLY A 168 -32.82 -7.03 12.01
C GLY A 168 -31.58 -7.70 12.61
N ASP A 169 -30.59 -8.08 11.82
CA ASP A 169 -29.39 -8.77 12.33
C ASP A 169 -28.44 -7.81 13.08
N ILE A 170 -28.47 -6.53 12.74
CA ILE A 170 -27.72 -5.49 13.45
C ILE A 170 -28.42 -5.12 14.76
N LEU A 171 -29.75 -5.10 14.75
CA LEU A 171 -30.56 -4.70 15.89
C LEU A 171 -30.81 -5.83 16.89
N TYR A 172 -30.83 -7.08 16.44
CA TYR A 172 -31.16 -8.23 17.26
C TYR A 172 -29.89 -8.89 17.76
N GLN A 173 -29.55 -8.64 19.03
CA GLN A 173 -28.62 -9.49 19.76
C GLN A 173 -29.40 -10.65 20.35
N PRO A 174 -29.11 -11.92 19.97
CA PRO A 174 -29.73 -13.07 20.60
C PRO A 174 -29.53 -13.00 22.11
N PRO A 175 -30.59 -13.15 22.91
CA PRO A 175 -30.43 -13.16 24.35
C PRO A 175 -29.58 -14.35 24.77
N ASP A 176 -28.76 -14.17 25.81
CA ASP A 176 -27.95 -15.24 26.39
C ASP A 176 -28.88 -16.22 27.12
N TYR A 177 -29.16 -17.36 26.47
CA TYR A 177 -29.99 -18.40 27.04
C TYR A 177 -29.16 -19.24 28.01
N LYS A 178 -29.63 -19.37 29.26
CA LYS A 178 -29.05 -20.34 30.18
C LYS A 178 -29.14 -21.74 29.59
N ALA A 179 -27.97 -22.37 29.39
CA ALA A 179 -27.91 -23.74 28.97
C ALA A 179 -28.64 -24.63 29.99
N PRO A 180 -29.49 -25.58 29.56
CA PRO A 180 -30.04 -26.58 30.46
C PRO A 180 -28.91 -27.47 31.00
N ASP A 181 -28.99 -27.82 32.28
CA ASP A 181 -28.05 -28.73 32.95
C ASP A 181 -28.31 -30.18 32.49
N ILE A 182 -27.99 -30.48 31.24
CA ILE A 182 -27.97 -31.85 30.72
C ILE A 182 -26.59 -32.42 30.98
N ALA A 183 -26.26 -32.65 32.26
CA ALA A 183 -25.13 -33.50 32.59
C ALA A 183 -25.54 -34.93 32.26
N LEU A 184 -24.89 -35.54 31.25
CA LEU A 184 -24.91 -36.99 31.13
C LEU A 184 -24.35 -37.54 32.45
N PRO A 185 -25.04 -38.47 33.14
CA PRO A 185 -24.46 -39.10 34.32
C PRO A 185 -23.14 -39.74 33.89
N ALA A 186 -22.04 -39.36 34.54
CA ALA A 186 -20.76 -40.01 34.34
C ALA A 186 -20.95 -41.51 34.59
N GLY A 187 -20.56 -42.34 33.63
CA GLY A 187 -20.85 -43.77 33.57
C GLY A 187 -20.16 -44.65 34.62
N ASP A 188 -19.90 -44.14 35.82
CA ASP A 188 -19.08 -44.81 36.83
C ASP A 188 -19.91 -45.51 37.95
N GLU A 189 -21.24 -45.41 37.95
CA GLU A 189 -22.08 -46.02 39.01
C GLU A 189 -22.66 -47.42 38.70
N GLU A 190 -22.53 -47.95 37.47
CA GLU A 190 -23.08 -49.28 37.14
C GLU A 190 -22.15 -50.47 37.45
N LEU A 191 -20.89 -50.26 37.87
CA LEU A 191 -19.92 -51.32 38.13
C LEU A 191 -19.81 -51.77 39.61
N ARG A 192 -20.73 -51.36 40.50
CA ARG A 192 -20.67 -51.66 41.94
C ARG A 192 -21.94 -52.30 42.54
N ARG A 193 -22.72 -53.05 41.76
CA ARG A 193 -23.74 -53.98 42.30
C ARG A 193 -23.52 -55.40 41.84
#